data_AF-A0A1I2WHL3-F1
#
_entry.id   AF-A0A1I2WHL3-F1
#
_cell.length_a   1.000
_cell.length_b   1.000
_cell.length_c   1.000
_cell.angle_alpha   90.00
_cell.angle_beta   90.00
_cell.angle_gamma   90.00
#
_symmetry.space_group_name_H-M   'P 1'
#
loop_
_entity.id
_entity.type
_entity.pdbx_description
1 polymer ?
#
loop_
_entity_poly.entity_id
_entity_poly.type
_entity_poly.pdbx_seq_one_letter_code
_entity_poly.pdbx_strand_id
1 'polypeptide(L)'
;MRLTAREQTVFGLIAQGFSDRQVAAELAISLSTARKHRENLLSKFQVRKSTQLVARYFLLGSGSQEINASTTSEPPVSAREMEIIRLLLQGLGDKEVGRSLGISDQTARTHRANLLRKAGAANVRALLYQAITNGWLAQPAAASSAPKTKEPCIAGLLTPPAETIRQYGRSPG
;
A
#
# COMPACT_ATOMS: atom_id res chain seq x y z
N MET A 1 0.95 -16.22 21.38
CA MET A 1 2.06 -15.26 21.23
C MET A 1 1.73 -14.01 22.05
N ARG A 2 2.41 -13.75 23.17
CA ARG A 2 2.13 -12.57 24.02
C ARG A 2 3.26 -11.56 23.89
N LEU A 3 2.92 -10.33 23.53
CA LEU A 3 3.82 -9.18 23.62
C LEU A 3 3.80 -8.64 25.05
N THR A 4 4.97 -8.25 25.56
CA THR A 4 5.02 -7.50 26.82
C THR A 4 4.45 -6.10 26.64
N ALA A 5 4.01 -5.45 27.71
CA ALA A 5 3.45 -4.08 27.64
C ALA A 5 4.42 -3.10 26.94
N ARG A 6 5.72 -3.19 27.27
CA ARG A 6 6.74 -2.33 26.66
C ARG A 6 6.92 -2.58 25.17
N GLU A 7 6.89 -3.85 24.76
CA GLU A 7 6.96 -4.22 23.35
C GLU A 7 5.71 -3.78 22.58
N GLN A 8 4.52 -3.82 23.20
CA GLN A 8 3.29 -3.29 22.60
C GLN A 8 3.39 -1.78 22.36
N THR A 9 3.92 -1.02 23.32
CA THR A 9 4.15 0.42 23.13
C THR A 9 5.12 0.70 21.99
N VAL A 10 6.27 0.00 21.96
CA VAL A 10 7.24 0.13 20.86
C VAL A 10 6.61 -0.27 19.52
N PHE A 11 5.81 -1.33 19.51
CA PHE A 11 5.13 -1.82 18.31
C PHE A 11 4.18 -0.78 17.71
N GLY A 12 3.38 -0.11 18.55
CA GLY A 12 2.49 0.98 18.12
C GLY A 12 3.25 2.18 17.56
N LEU A 13 4.32 2.63 18.23
CA LEU A 13 5.15 3.74 17.74
C LEU A 13 5.82 3.41 16.40
N ILE A 14 6.34 2.19 16.24
CA ILE A 14 6.94 1.75 14.98
C ILE A 14 5.87 1.69 13.87
N ALA A 15 4.67 1.22 14.18
CA ALA A 15 3.57 1.16 13.23
C ALA A 15 3.18 2.56 12.74
N GLN A 16 3.12 3.55 13.62
CA GLN A 16 2.87 4.96 13.29
C GLN A 16 4.01 5.62 12.49
N GLY A 17 5.17 4.97 12.40
CA GLY A 17 6.29 5.41 11.58
C GLY A 17 7.42 6.11 12.32
N PHE A 18 7.44 6.03 13.66
CA PHE A 18 8.54 6.56 14.47
C PHE A 18 9.84 5.79 14.18
N SER A 19 10.96 6.52 14.10
CA SER A 19 12.30 5.94 13.99
C SER A 19 12.80 5.40 15.33
N ASP A 20 13.81 4.51 15.34
CA ASP A 20 14.36 3.97 16.60
C ASP A 20 14.86 5.07 17.54
N ARG A 21 15.37 6.19 16.99
CA ARG A 21 15.78 7.37 17.75
C ARG A 21 14.58 8.08 18.40
N GLN A 22 13.48 8.25 17.66
CA GLN A 22 12.27 8.87 18.21
C GLN A 22 11.62 7.95 19.24
N VAL A 23 11.54 6.64 19.01
CA VAL A 23 11.05 5.66 19.99
C VAL A 23 11.89 5.69 21.27
N ALA A 24 13.22 5.78 21.13
CA ALA A 24 14.12 5.89 22.27
C ALA A 24 13.85 7.16 23.09
N ALA A 25 13.68 8.31 22.41
CA ALA A 25 13.35 9.58 23.04
C ALA A 25 11.98 9.54 23.73
N GLU A 26 10.95 9.07 23.01
CA GLU A 26 9.56 8.99 23.49
C GLU A 26 9.41 8.12 24.73
N LEU A 27 10.13 7.00 24.76
CA LEU A 27 10.07 6.03 25.85
C LEU A 27 11.11 6.27 26.94
N ALA A 28 11.95 7.31 26.82
CA ALA A 28 13.08 7.59 27.70
C ALA A 28 14.01 6.36 27.90
N ILE A 29 14.38 5.70 26.81
CA ILE A 29 15.31 4.54 26.81
C ILE A 29 16.50 4.79 25.88
N SER A 30 17.53 3.96 26.00
CA SER A 30 18.66 3.97 25.06
C SER A 30 18.25 3.56 23.64
N LEU A 31 18.88 4.17 22.64
CA LEU A 31 18.75 3.81 21.22
C LEU A 31 19.03 2.32 20.98
N SER A 32 20.00 1.75 21.70
CA SER A 32 20.33 0.33 21.57
C SER A 32 19.19 -0.57 22.07
N THR A 33 18.50 -0.15 23.14
CA THR A 33 17.32 -0.84 23.67
C THR A 33 16.15 -0.75 22.71
N ALA A 34 15.89 0.43 22.12
CA ALA A 34 14.87 0.58 21.08
C ALA A 34 15.14 -0.34 19.87
N ARG A 35 16.38 -0.39 19.40
CA ARG A 35 16.80 -1.31 18.32
C ARG A 35 16.58 -2.77 18.70
N LYS A 36 16.89 -3.14 19.94
CA LYS A 36 16.66 -4.51 20.43
C LYS A 36 15.19 -4.86 20.53
N HIS A 37 14.35 -3.95 21.03
CA HIS A 37 12.90 -4.14 21.03
C HIS A 37 12.36 -4.34 19.61
N ARG A 38 12.82 -3.54 18.64
CA ARG A 38 12.45 -3.74 17.23
C ARG A 38 12.90 -5.10 16.70
N GLU A 39 14.12 -5.53 16.97
CA GLU A 39 14.63 -6.84 16.55
C GLU A 39 13.80 -7.98 17.14
N ASN A 40 13.50 -7.90 18.45
CA ASN A 40 12.64 -8.88 19.11
C ASN A 40 11.25 -8.91 18.49
N LEU A 41 10.65 -7.75 18.16
CA LEU A 41 9.38 -7.68 17.45
C LEU A 41 9.45 -8.37 16.09
N LEU A 42 10.49 -8.09 15.29
CA LEU A 42 10.66 -8.72 13.98
C LEU A 42 10.76 -10.24 14.08
N SER A 43 11.59 -10.74 15.00
CA SER A 43 11.76 -12.18 15.24
C SER A 43 10.48 -12.83 15.75
N LYS A 44 9.80 -12.18 16.71
CA LYS A 44 8.51 -12.64 17.24
C LYS A 44 7.48 -12.77 16.11
N PHE A 45 7.32 -11.73 15.30
CA PHE A 45 6.34 -11.70 14.20
C PHE A 45 6.79 -12.47 12.95
N GLN A 46 8.00 -13.05 12.95
CA GLN A 46 8.60 -13.78 11.83
C GLN A 46 8.60 -12.95 10.54
N VAL A 47 8.83 -11.64 10.68
CA VAL A 47 8.85 -10.68 9.58
C VAL A 47 10.27 -10.22 9.32
N ARG A 48 10.60 -9.97 8.05
CA ARG A 48 11.95 -9.57 7.65
C ARG A 48 12.17 -8.07 7.74
N LYS A 49 11.10 -7.27 7.64
CA LYS A 49 11.16 -5.81 7.53
C LYS A 49 10.20 -5.13 8.49
N SER A 50 10.58 -3.93 8.92
CA SER A 50 9.77 -3.10 9.82
C SER A 50 8.49 -2.57 9.17
N THR A 51 8.39 -2.54 7.83
CA THR A 51 7.13 -2.22 7.13
C THR A 51 6.06 -3.28 7.34
N GLN A 52 6.45 -4.56 7.41
CA GLN A 52 5.52 -5.66 7.68
C GLN A 52 4.95 -5.61 9.11
N LEU A 53 5.63 -4.95 10.06
CA LEU A 53 5.10 -4.71 11.40
C LEU A 53 3.83 -3.85 11.36
N VAL A 54 3.73 -2.90 10.41
CA VAL A 54 2.53 -2.08 10.22
C VAL A 54 1.33 -2.97 9.87
N ALA A 55 1.50 -3.88 8.90
CA ALA A 55 0.44 -4.83 8.52
C ALA A 55 0.01 -5.70 9.72
N ARG A 56 0.97 -6.17 10.52
CA ARG A 56 0.68 -6.96 11.73
C ARG A 56 -0.05 -6.14 12.79
N TYR A 57 0.29 -4.87 12.95
CA TYR A 57 -0.34 -3.98 13.94
C TYR A 57 -1.86 -3.86 13.73
N PHE A 58 -2.27 -3.68 12.48
CA PHE A 58 -3.68 -3.66 12.11
C PHE A 58 -4.35 -5.03 12.23
N LEU A 59 -3.66 -6.11 11.86
CA LEU A 59 -4.19 -7.48 11.97
C LEU A 59 -4.45 -7.90 13.43
N LEU A 60 -3.64 -7.41 14.38
CA LEU A 60 -3.80 -7.70 15.80
C LEU A 60 -4.91 -6.86 16.47
N GLY A 61 -5.58 -5.97 15.73
CA GLY A 61 -6.62 -5.10 16.28
C GLY A 61 -6.11 -4.03 17.24
N SER A 62 -4.79 -3.91 17.43
CA SER A 62 -4.20 -2.81 18.22
C SER A 62 -4.42 -1.45 17.54
N GLY A 63 -4.66 -1.45 16.23
CA GLY A 63 -5.15 -0.30 15.46
C GLY A 63 -6.67 -0.18 15.45
N SER A 64 -7.35 -0.37 16.58
CA SER A 64 -8.77 -0.06 16.77
C SER A 64 -9.00 1.45 16.74
N GLN A 65 -8.66 2.09 15.63
CA GLN A 65 -9.20 3.40 15.29
C GLN A 65 -10.34 3.11 14.33
N GLU A 66 -11.53 3.56 14.71
CA GLU A 66 -12.71 3.57 13.86
C GLU A 66 -12.27 4.11 12.50
N ILE A 67 -12.18 3.23 11.51
CA ILE A 67 -11.95 3.59 10.12
C ILE A 67 -13.04 4.61 9.79
N ASN A 68 -12.69 5.90 9.78
CA ASN A 68 -13.61 7.00 9.54
C ASN A 68 -14.10 6.87 8.10
N ALA A 69 -15.12 6.03 7.89
CA ALA A 69 -15.76 5.79 6.60
C ALA A 69 -16.38 7.07 6.01
N SER A 70 -16.49 8.14 6.80
CA SER A 70 -17.01 9.45 6.42
C SER A 70 -16.03 10.31 5.62
N THR A 71 -14.72 10.04 5.68
CA THR A 71 -13.70 10.75 4.89
C THR A 71 -13.08 9.80 3.86
N THR A 72 -13.86 9.44 2.84
CA THR A 72 -13.30 8.88 1.59
C THR A 72 -12.54 10.01 0.87
N SER A 73 -11.40 10.44 1.43
CA SER A 73 -10.47 11.29 0.69
C SER A 73 -9.83 10.39 -0.37
N GLU A 74 -10.15 10.64 -1.64
CA GLU A 74 -9.50 9.91 -2.73
C GLU A 74 -7.98 9.98 -2.55
N PRO A 75 -7.28 8.85 -2.69
CA PRO A 75 -5.84 8.84 -2.51
C PRO A 75 -5.20 9.87 -3.45
N PRO A 76 -4.31 10.76 -2.96
CA PRO A 76 -3.56 11.69 -3.82
C PRO A 76 -2.50 10.98 -4.67
N VAL A 77 -2.58 9.65 -4.77
CA VAL A 77 -1.59 8.76 -5.37
C VAL A 77 -2.21 8.00 -6.54
N SER A 78 -1.44 7.83 -7.61
CA SER A 78 -1.90 7.16 -8.83
C SER A 78 -2.09 5.65 -8.62
N ALA A 79 -2.77 4.98 -9.56
CA ALA A 79 -2.90 3.52 -9.54
C ALA A 79 -1.54 2.81 -9.46
N ARG A 80 -0.54 3.33 -10.18
CA ARG A 80 0.83 2.77 -10.17
C ARG A 80 1.53 2.95 -8.84
N GLU A 81 1.32 4.11 -8.24
CA GLU A 81 1.80 4.44 -6.91
C GLU A 81 1.14 3.55 -5.85
N MET A 82 -0.14 3.21 -6.01
CA MET A 82 -0.85 2.26 -5.15
C MET A 82 -0.25 0.85 -5.20
N GLU A 83 0.15 0.37 -6.37
CA GLU A 83 0.86 -0.92 -6.50
C GLU A 83 2.16 -0.93 -5.69
N ILE A 84 2.93 0.16 -5.73
CA ILE A 84 4.16 0.30 -4.95
C ILE A 84 3.86 0.23 -3.45
N ILE A 85 2.81 0.91 -2.97
CA ILE A 85 2.42 0.86 -1.55
C ILE A 85 2.10 -0.58 -1.13
N ARG A 86 1.37 -1.35 -1.97
CA ARG A 86 1.06 -2.76 -1.70
C ARG A 86 2.31 -3.63 -1.57
N LEU A 87 3.27 -3.47 -2.48
CA LEU A 87 4.54 -4.21 -2.43
C LEU A 87 5.39 -3.82 -1.21
N LEU A 88 5.41 -2.53 -0.84
CA LEU A 88 6.09 -2.05 0.37
C LEU A 88 5.46 -2.63 1.65
N LEU A 89 4.13 -2.78 1.67
CA LEU A 89 3.41 -3.40 2.79
C LEU A 89 3.76 -4.89 2.94
N GLN A 90 3.97 -5.58 1.83
CA GLN A 90 4.51 -6.95 1.80
C GLN A 90 5.98 -7.03 2.22
N GLY A 91 6.66 -5.89 2.41
CA GLY A 91 8.06 -5.81 2.85
C GLY A 91 9.08 -5.89 1.72
N LEU A 92 8.67 -5.70 0.46
CA LEU A 92 9.59 -5.64 -0.66
C LEU A 92 10.36 -4.32 -0.63
N GLY A 93 11.67 -4.38 -0.89
CA GLY A 93 12.53 -3.21 -1.08
C GLY A 93 12.46 -2.66 -2.50
N ASP A 94 13.09 -1.50 -2.73
CA ASP A 94 13.03 -0.80 -4.02
C ASP A 94 13.48 -1.67 -5.22
N LYS A 95 14.48 -2.54 -5.00
CA LYS A 95 14.94 -3.50 -6.01
C LYS A 95 13.89 -4.56 -6.36
N GLU A 96 13.20 -5.10 -5.35
CA GLU A 96 12.17 -6.13 -5.53
C GLU A 96 10.90 -5.52 -6.13
N VAL A 97 10.56 -4.30 -5.71
CA VAL A 97 9.50 -3.49 -6.31
C VAL A 97 9.79 -3.26 -7.79
N GLY A 98 11.02 -2.84 -8.14
CA GLY A 98 11.44 -2.65 -9.52
C GLY A 98 11.23 -3.90 -10.37
N ARG A 99 11.69 -5.06 -9.88
CA ARG A 99 11.48 -6.35 -10.54
C ARG A 99 10.00 -6.71 -10.71
N SER A 100 9.20 -6.55 -9.65
CA SER A 100 7.77 -6.89 -9.67
C SER A 100 6.97 -6.02 -10.62
N LEU A 101 7.40 -4.78 -10.84
CA LEU A 101 6.71 -3.80 -11.66
C LEU A 101 7.32 -3.67 -13.08
N GLY A 102 8.46 -4.30 -13.36
CA GLY A 102 9.15 -4.17 -14.64
C GLY A 102 9.81 -2.80 -14.83
N ILE A 103 10.26 -2.15 -13.74
CA ILE A 103 10.92 -0.84 -13.76
C ILE A 103 12.30 -0.89 -13.09
N SER A 104 13.15 0.11 -13.31
CA SER A 104 14.45 0.18 -12.62
C SER A 104 14.29 0.43 -11.12
N ASP A 105 15.26 -0.01 -10.31
CA ASP A 105 15.29 0.25 -8.86
C ASP A 105 15.34 1.76 -8.55
N GLN A 106 16.02 2.54 -9.40
CA GLN A 106 16.06 3.99 -9.29
C GLN A 106 14.69 4.62 -9.56
N THR A 107 13.95 4.11 -10.55
CA THR A 107 12.57 4.54 -10.84
C THR A 107 11.65 4.20 -9.68
N ALA A 108 11.76 3.01 -9.09
CA ALA A 108 11.02 2.62 -7.90
C ALA A 108 11.33 3.55 -6.71
N ARG A 109 12.60 3.92 -6.50
CA ARG A 109 13.01 4.88 -5.48
C ARG A 109 12.41 6.27 -5.70
N THR A 110 12.39 6.74 -6.94
CA THR A 110 11.77 8.02 -7.32
C THR A 110 10.26 8.01 -7.08
N HIS A 111 9.57 6.94 -7.49
CA HIS A 111 8.15 6.78 -7.20
C HIS A 111 7.87 6.76 -5.70
N ARG A 112 8.69 6.06 -4.90
CA ARG A 112 8.57 6.08 -3.43
C ARG A 112 8.75 7.47 -2.84
N ALA A 113 9.72 8.25 -3.32
CA ALA A 113 9.94 9.61 -2.86
C ALA A 113 8.75 10.53 -3.21
N ASN A 114 8.23 10.41 -4.43
CA ASN A 114 7.04 11.14 -4.87
C ASN A 114 5.80 10.73 -4.05
N LEU A 115 5.64 9.43 -3.75
CA LEU A 115 4.61 8.89 -2.87
C LEU A 115 4.63 9.53 -1.48
N LEU A 116 5.81 9.56 -0.84
CA LEU A 116 5.97 10.18 0.48
C LEU A 116 5.61 11.67 0.44
N ARG A 117 6.05 12.39 -0.59
CA ARG A 117 5.73 13.81 -0.77
C ARG A 117 4.24 14.04 -0.97
N LYS A 118 3.58 13.25 -1.84
CA LYS A 118 2.15 13.36 -2.15
C LYS A 118 1.26 13.02 -0.95
N ALA A 119 1.64 12.01 -0.17
CA ALA A 119 0.91 11.61 1.02
C ALA A 119 1.23 12.46 2.26
N GLY A 120 2.24 13.35 2.19
CA GLY A 120 2.72 14.10 3.35
C GLY A 120 3.35 13.21 4.43
N ALA A 121 3.81 12.02 4.06
CA ALA A 121 4.33 11.03 5.00
C ALA A 121 5.83 11.21 5.22
N ALA A 122 6.27 11.24 6.48
CA ALA A 122 7.70 11.36 6.80
C ALA A 122 8.52 10.13 6.40
N ASN A 123 7.92 8.94 6.44
CA ASN A 123 8.58 7.66 6.21
C ASN A 123 7.62 6.64 5.58
N VAL A 124 8.18 5.58 4.99
CA VAL A 124 7.37 4.49 4.40
C VAL A 124 6.40 3.86 5.40
N ARG A 125 6.83 3.65 6.65
CA ARG A 125 5.95 3.10 7.71
C ARG A 125 4.76 4.01 8.00
N ALA A 126 5.00 5.32 8.11
CA ALA A 126 3.95 6.32 8.29
C ALA A 126 3.00 6.35 7.07
N LEU A 127 3.56 6.29 5.85
CA LEU A 127 2.77 6.18 4.62
C LEU A 127 1.84 4.96 4.64
N LEU A 128 2.36 3.80 5.02
CA LEU A 128 1.58 2.55 5.12
C LEU A 128 0.50 2.65 6.20
N TYR A 129 0.82 3.24 7.35
CA TYR A 129 -0.13 3.47 8.43
C TYR A 129 -1.27 4.38 7.95
N GLN A 130 -0.93 5.53 7.36
CA GLN A 130 -1.89 6.48 6.79
C GLN A 130 -2.73 5.85 5.69
N ALA A 131 -2.13 5.07 4.79
CA ALA A 131 -2.87 4.39 3.73
C ALA A 131 -3.93 3.43 4.26
N ILE A 132 -3.68 2.76 5.39
CA ILE A 132 -4.65 1.86 6.02
C ILE A 132 -5.69 2.67 6.82
N THR A 133 -5.27 3.66 7.62
CA THR A 133 -6.20 4.48 8.42
C THR A 133 -7.12 5.35 7.56
N ASN A 134 -6.64 5.86 6.43
CA ASN A 134 -7.42 6.65 5.48
C ASN A 134 -8.26 5.77 4.54
N GLY A 135 -8.18 4.43 4.67
CA GLY A 135 -8.92 3.50 3.82
C GLY A 135 -8.45 3.40 2.37
N TRP A 136 -7.27 3.95 2.03
CA TRP A 136 -6.68 3.83 0.69
C TRP A 136 -6.28 2.39 0.35
N LEU A 137 -5.90 1.63 1.38
CA LEU A 137 -5.68 0.20 1.31
C LEU A 137 -6.73 -0.51 2.16
N ALA A 138 -7.64 -1.22 1.52
CA ALA A 138 -8.49 -2.19 2.20
C ALA A 138 -7.59 -3.29 2.78
N GLN A 139 -7.74 -3.58 4.07
CA GLN A 139 -7.06 -4.72 4.68
C GLN A 139 -7.39 -5.99 3.89
N PRO A 140 -6.45 -6.95 3.76
CA PRO A 140 -6.68 -8.23 3.08
C PRO A 140 -7.72 -9.15 3.78
N ALA A 141 -8.48 -8.65 4.75
CA ALA A 141 -9.56 -9.38 5.42
C ALA A 141 -10.97 -9.14 4.81
N ALA A 142 -11.12 -8.18 3.88
CA ALA A 142 -12.42 -7.86 3.30
C ALA A 142 -12.40 -7.87 1.76
N ALA A 143 -11.95 -8.97 1.16
CA ALA A 143 -12.23 -9.28 -0.24
C ALA A 143 -13.69 -9.79 -0.40
N SER A 144 -14.68 -8.99 0.00
CA SER A 144 -16.11 -9.28 -0.27
C SER A 144 -16.97 -8.02 -0.45
N SER A 145 -16.42 -6.96 -1.05
CA SER A 145 -17.27 -5.99 -1.76
C SER A 145 -16.55 -5.57 -3.04
N ALA A 146 -16.86 -6.30 -4.11
CA ALA A 146 -16.42 -6.06 -5.47
C ALA A 146 -17.02 -4.73 -6.04
N PRO A 147 -16.82 -4.43 -7.32
CA PRO A 147 -15.97 -3.36 -7.81
C PRO A 147 -16.78 -2.11 -8.20
N LYS A 148 -16.30 -0.91 -7.89
CA LYS A 148 -16.70 0.28 -8.66
C LYS A 148 -15.81 0.37 -9.89
N THR A 149 -16.10 -0.48 -10.87
CA THR A 149 -15.71 -0.24 -12.25
C THR A 149 -16.40 1.04 -12.70
N LYS A 150 -15.72 2.18 -12.58
CA LYS A 150 -16.03 3.34 -13.42
C LYS A 150 -15.30 3.10 -14.74
N GLU A 151 -15.86 2.23 -15.58
CA GLU A 151 -15.58 2.28 -17.01
C GLU A 151 -16.02 3.66 -17.50
N PRO A 152 -15.20 4.40 -18.25
CA PRO A 152 -15.69 5.54 -18.99
C PRO A 152 -16.61 4.99 -20.08
N CYS A 153 -17.91 5.23 -19.96
CA CYS A 153 -18.82 5.10 -21.10
C CYS A 153 -18.42 6.14 -22.15
N ILE A 154 -17.51 5.75 -23.05
CA ILE A 154 -17.30 6.39 -24.34
C ILE A 154 -17.40 5.32 -25.43
N ALA A 155 -18.05 5.70 -26.52
CA ALA A 155 -18.21 4.96 -27.77
C ALA A 155 -19.21 3.79 -27.75
N GLY A 156 -20.49 4.15 -27.88
CA GLY A 156 -21.45 3.32 -28.60
C GLY A 156 -21.00 3.18 -30.05
N LEU A 157 -20.21 2.14 -30.33
CA LEU A 157 -19.97 1.66 -31.68
C LEU A 157 -21.22 0.90 -32.12
N LEU A 158 -21.99 1.60 -32.95
CA LEU A 158 -23.02 1.07 -33.83
C LEU A 158 -22.52 -0.22 -34.51
N THR A 159 -23.09 -1.35 -34.12
CA THR A 159 -23.03 -2.59 -34.92
C THR A 159 -23.60 -2.32 -36.32
N PRO A 160 -22.91 -2.69 -37.41
CA PRO A 160 -23.56 -2.76 -38.71
C PRO A 160 -24.41 -4.05 -38.76
N PRO A 161 -25.72 -3.99 -39.09
CA PRO A 161 -26.44 -5.19 -39.46
C PRO A 161 -25.95 -5.68 -40.82
N ALA A 162 -25.70 -6.99 -40.88
CA ALA A 162 -25.54 -7.73 -42.11
C ALA A 162 -26.80 -7.59 -42.97
N GLU A 163 -26.63 -7.20 -44.24
CA GLU A 163 -27.38 -7.67 -45.42
C GLU A 163 -27.08 -6.75 -46.60
N THR A 164 -26.44 -7.28 -47.63
CA THR A 164 -26.88 -7.22 -49.03
C THR A 164 -25.78 -7.81 -49.91
N ILE A 165 -25.96 -9.08 -50.23
CA ILE A 165 -25.41 -9.68 -51.44
C ILE A 165 -26.12 -8.98 -52.61
N ARG A 166 -25.42 -8.14 -53.38
CA ARG A 166 -25.65 -7.97 -54.83
C ARG A 166 -24.56 -7.10 -55.48
N GLN A 167 -23.88 -7.75 -56.43
CA GLN A 167 -23.68 -7.22 -57.78
C GLN A 167 -22.54 -6.21 -57.99
N TYR A 168 -21.31 -6.74 -58.11
CA TYR A 168 -20.32 -6.18 -59.03
C TYR A 168 -19.80 -7.27 -59.96
N GLY A 169 -20.33 -7.25 -61.18
CA GLY A 169 -19.89 -8.04 -62.31
C GLY A 169 -20.32 -7.31 -63.59
N ARG A 170 -19.62 -6.21 -63.89
CA ARG A 170 -19.69 -5.54 -65.20
C ARG A 170 -18.52 -6.08 -66.03
N SER A 171 -18.84 -6.69 -67.17
CA SER A 171 -18.01 -6.90 -68.39
C SER A 171 -17.06 -5.72 -68.68
N PRO A 172 -15.97 -5.85 -69.48
CA PRO A 172 -15.93 -6.57 -70.77
C PRO A 172 -14.59 -7.25 -71.15
N GLY A 173 -14.61 -7.99 -72.27
CA GLY A 173 -13.43 -8.60 -72.91
C GLY A 173 -13.84 -9.79 -73.77
#